data_AF-A0A383AUG2-F1
#
_entry.id   AF-A0A383AUG2-F1
#
_cell.length_a   1.000
_cell.length_b   1.000
_cell.length_c   1.000
_cell.angle_alpha   90.00
_cell.angle_beta   90.00
_cell.angle_gamma   90.00
#
_symmetry.space_group_name_H-M   'P 1'
#
loop_
_entity.id
_entity.type
_entity.pdbx_description
1 polymer ?
#
loop_
_entity_poly.entity_id
_entity_poly.type
_entity_poly.pdbx_seq_one_letter_code
_entity_poly.pdbx_strand_id
1 'polypeptide(L)' 'MNKRFLLAVGVLVGAIAVVGLRTGPTVQAQEEETYTGPRTPWGHPDFQGSWENRTPTPLERDPQYGTREFLT' A
#
# COMPACT_ATOMS: atom_id res chain seq x y z
N MET A 1 10.39 55.91 23.28
CA MET A 1 10.29 54.54 22.72
C MET A 1 11.05 54.51 21.40
N ASN A 2 12.07 53.67 21.31
CA ASN A 2 13.18 53.89 20.38
C ASN A 2 12.88 53.11 19.10
N LYS A 3 12.62 53.78 17.96
CA LYS A 3 12.24 53.13 16.68
C LYS A 3 13.18 51.97 16.28
N ARG A 4 14.46 52.05 16.69
CA ARG A 4 15.48 51.00 16.50
C ARG A 4 15.20 49.71 17.29
N PHE A 5 14.64 49.82 18.49
CA PHE A 5 14.25 48.68 19.32
C PHE A 5 13.06 47.93 18.70
N LEU A 6 12.08 48.67 18.18
CA LEU A 6 10.90 48.10 17.51
C LEU A 6 11.27 47.35 16.22
N LEU A 7 12.22 47.87 15.44
CA LEU A 7 12.71 47.20 14.23
C LEU A 7 13.46 45.90 14.55
N ALA A 8 14.29 45.89 15.61
CA ALA A 8 15.02 44.69 16.01
C ALA A 8 14.09 43.55 16.48
N VAL A 9 13.04 43.89 17.25
CA VAL A 9 12.02 42.91 17.67
C VAL A 9 11.24 42.37 16.48
N GLY A 10 10.88 43.22 15.52
CA GLY A 10 10.17 42.79 14.30
C GLY A 10 10.98 41.81 13.44
N VAL A 11 12.29 42.06 13.29
CA VAL A 11 13.20 41.15 12.56
C VAL A 11 13.34 39.81 13.29
N LEU A 12 13.45 39.83 14.62
CA LEU A 12 13.55 38.61 15.43
C LEU A 12 12.28 37.75 15.32
N VAL A 13 11.10 38.37 15.41
CA VAL A 13 9.81 37.68 15.26
C VAL A 13 9.64 37.13 13.84
N GLY A 14 10.05 37.89 12.82
CA GLY A 14 10.07 37.43 11.43
C GLY A 14 10.97 36.21 11.21
N ALA A 15 12.18 36.22 11.81
CA ALA A 15 13.11 35.10 11.70
C ALA A 15 12.57 33.81 12.38
N ILE A 16 11.93 33.95 13.55
CA ILE A 16 11.32 32.82 14.27
C ILE A 16 10.14 32.24 13.47
N ALA A 17 9.31 33.10 12.85
CA ALA A 17 8.20 32.66 12.01
C ALA A 17 8.67 31.89 10.76
N VAL A 18 9.78 32.30 10.15
CA VAL A 18 10.35 31.62 8.96
C VAL A 18 10.95 30.25 9.32
N VAL A 19 11.54 30.10 10.50
CA VAL A 19 12.07 28.81 10.98
C VAL A 19 10.94 27.84 11.34
N GLY A 20 9.88 28.32 12.01
CA GLY A 20 8.73 27.49 12.38
C GLY A 20 7.93 26.95 11.19
N LEU A 21 7.95 27.63 10.04
CA LEU A 21 7.27 27.19 8.83
C LEU A 21 7.98 26.03 8.10
N ARG A 22 9.23 25.72 8.47
CA ARG A 22 10.02 24.64 7.85
C ARG A 22 9.83 23.27 8.52
N THR A 23 9.20 23.23 9.69
CA THR A 23 8.97 22.01 10.49
C THR A 23 7.49 21.63 10.49
N GLY A 24 6.90 21.53 9.30
CA GLY A 24 5.60 20.86 9.16
C GLY A 24 5.72 19.37 9.47
N PRO A 25 4.61 18.69 9.85
CA PRO A 25 4.64 17.25 10.05
C PRO A 25 5.03 16.57 8.74
N THR A 26 6.16 15.87 8.74
CA THR A 26 6.54 14.98 7.65
C THR A 26 5.59 13.79 7.69
N VAL A 27 4.74 13.65 6.67
CA VAL A 27 4.01 12.40 6.45
C VAL A 27 5.05 11.37 6.03
N GLN A 28 5.43 10.49 6.95
CA GLN A 28 6.32 9.39 6.65
C GLN A 28 5.56 8.45 5.72
N ALA A 29 6.00 8.36 4.46
CA ALA A 29 5.45 7.39 3.53
C ALA A 29 5.66 5.99 4.12
N GLN A 30 4.64 5.14 4.02
CA GLN A 30 4.77 3.73 4.41
C GLN A 30 5.82 3.11 3.48
N GLU A 31 6.87 2.51 4.06
CA GLU A 31 7.86 1.78 3.27
C GLU A 31 7.14 0.69 2.48
N GLU A 32 7.40 0.68 1.17
CA GLU A 32 6.84 -0.33 0.27
C GLU A 32 7.63 -1.63 0.49
N GLU A 33 7.20 -2.41 1.47
CA GLU A 33 7.76 -3.75 1.66
C GLU A 33 7.42 -4.60 0.43
N THR A 34 8.45 -5.03 -0.29
CA THR A 34 8.27 -5.95 -1.42
C THR A 34 7.86 -7.31 -0.87
N TYR A 35 6.57 -7.64 -1.02
CA TYR A 35 6.06 -8.93 -0.62
C TYR A 35 6.77 -10.06 -1.39
N THR A 36 7.40 -10.96 -0.64
CA THR A 36 8.01 -12.17 -1.19
C THR A 36 7.20 -13.37 -0.74
N GLY A 37 6.50 -14.02 -1.69
CA GLY A 37 5.68 -15.19 -1.41
C GLY A 37 6.50 -16.42 -0.97
N PRO A 38 5.89 -17.35 -0.23
CA PRO A 38 6.56 -18.57 0.22
C PRO A 38 6.98 -19.45 -0.96
N ARG A 39 8.10 -20.16 -0.79
CA ARG A 39 8.65 -21.09 -1.78
C ARG A 39 8.98 -22.42 -1.14
N THR A 40 8.83 -23.47 -1.94
CA THR A 40 9.26 -24.82 -1.59
C THR A 40 10.79 -24.93 -1.53
N PRO A 41 11.37 -25.94 -0.87
CA PRO A 41 12.83 -26.15 -0.82
C PRO A 41 13.52 -26.27 -2.19
N TRP A 42 12.75 -26.57 -3.25
CA TRP A 42 13.24 -26.67 -4.63
C TRP A 42 12.91 -25.43 -5.48
N GLY A 43 12.46 -24.32 -4.86
CA GLY A 43 12.38 -23.00 -5.49
C GLY A 43 11.04 -22.64 -6.15
N HIS A 44 10.08 -23.56 -6.23
CA HIS A 44 8.74 -23.28 -6.77
C HIS A 44 7.87 -22.49 -5.78
N PRO A 45 6.90 -21.68 -6.25
CA PRO A 45 5.89 -21.08 -5.40
C PRO A 45 5.18 -22.12 -4.54
N ASP A 46 4.99 -21.81 -3.26
CA ASP A 46 4.30 -22.70 -2.33
C ASP A 46 2.81 -22.33 -2.24
N PHE A 47 1.94 -23.29 -2.59
CA PHE A 47 0.48 -23.20 -2.51
C PHE A 47 -0.11 -24.15 -1.47
N GLN A 48 0.68 -24.60 -0.50
CA GLN A 48 0.17 -25.37 0.63
C GLN A 48 -0.65 -24.47 1.57
N GLY A 49 -1.68 -25.05 2.19
CA GLY A 49 -2.58 -24.33 3.08
C GLY A 49 -3.98 -24.94 3.13
N SER A 50 -4.84 -24.32 3.95
CA SER A 50 -6.26 -24.64 3.96
C SER A 50 -6.97 -23.73 2.95
N TRP A 51 -7.57 -24.35 1.95
CA TRP A 51 -8.35 -23.65 0.92
C TRP A 51 -9.83 -23.83 1.20
N GLU A 52 -10.59 -22.75 1.14
CA GLU A 52 -12.04 -22.78 1.35
C GLU A 52 -12.77 -22.39 0.08
N ASN A 53 -13.80 -23.16 -0.28
CA ASN A 53 -14.65 -22.85 -1.42
C ASN A 53 -15.99 -22.28 -0.94
N ARG A 54 -16.01 -20.97 -0.64
CA ARG A 54 -17.20 -20.27 -0.14
C ARG A 54 -18.26 -20.01 -1.21
N THR A 55 -17.89 -20.13 -2.49
CA THR A 55 -18.79 -19.84 -3.61
C THR A 55 -18.57 -20.85 -4.72
N PRO A 56 -18.97 -22.12 -4.51
CA PRO A 56 -18.78 -23.15 -5.52
C PRO A 56 -19.65 -22.85 -6.74
N THR A 57 -19.01 -22.76 -7.92
CA THR A 57 -19.73 -22.75 -9.18
C THR A 57 -20.18 -24.18 -9.50
N PRO A 58 -21.48 -24.44 -9.71
CA PRO A 58 -21.94 -25.76 -10.16
C PRO A 58 -21.28 -26.12 -11.48
N LEU A 59 -20.75 -27.34 -11.57
CA LEU A 59 -20.24 -27.89 -12.82
C LEU A 59 -21.38 -28.63 -13.51
N GLU A 60 -21.96 -28.01 -14.53
CA GLU A 60 -23.00 -28.59 -15.37
C GLU A 60 -22.46 -28.91 -16.76
N ARG A 61 -22.92 -30.02 -17.35
CA ARG A 61 -22.60 -30.35 -18.73
C ARG A 61 -23.45 -29.48 -19.64
N ASP A 62 -22.81 -28.73 -20.52
CA ASP A 62 -23.50 -27.94 -21.54
C ASP A 62 -24.40 -28.87 -22.40
N PRO A 63 -25.68 -28.52 -22.60
CA PRO A 63 -26.61 -29.30 -23.42
C PRO A 63 -26.07 -29.67 -24.80
N GLN A 64 -25.23 -28.84 -25.41
CA GLN A 64 -24.66 -29.10 -26.73
C GLN A 64 -23.83 -30.41 -26.80
N TYR A 65 -23.31 -30.87 -25.66
CA TYR A 65 -22.46 -32.07 -25.60
C TYR A 65 -23.26 -33.35 -25.34
N GLY A 66 -24.52 -33.28 -24.91
CA GLY A 66 -25.41 -34.44 -24.76
C GLY A 66 -24.75 -35.65 -24.08
N THR A 67 -24.77 -36.80 -24.76
CA THR A 67 -24.19 -38.07 -24.32
C THR A 67 -22.79 -38.34 -24.88
N ARG A 68 -22.13 -37.32 -25.44
CA ARG A 68 -20.80 -37.49 -26.05
C ARG A 68 -19.76 -37.88 -24.99
N GLU A 69 -19.00 -38.92 -25.29
CA GLU A 69 -17.98 -39.48 -24.39
C GLU A 69 -16.68 -38.65 -24.38
N PHE A 70 -16.29 -38.06 -25.52
CA PHE A 70 -15.05 -37.29 -25.69
C PHE A 70 -15.31 -35.91 -26.29
N LEU A 71 -14.54 -34.89 -25.88
CA LEU A 71 -14.63 -33.50 -26.40
C LEU A 71 -13.60 -33.19 -27.50
N THR A 72 -12.87 -34.21 -27.97
CA THR A 72 -11.78 -34.14 -28.95
C THR A 72 -12.24 -34.55 -30.34
#